data_AF-A0A5J4T5J5-F1
#
_entry.id   AF-A0A5J4T5J5-F1
#
_cell.length_a   1.000
_cell.length_b   1.000
_cell.length_c   1.000
_cell.angle_alpha   90.00
_cell.angle_beta   90.00
_cell.angle_gamma   90.00
#
_symmetry.space_group_name_H-M   'P 1'
#
loop_
_entity.id
_entity.type
_entity.pdbx_description
1 polymer ?
#
loop_
_entity_poly.entity_id
_entity_poly.type
_entity_poly.pdbx_seq_one_letter_code
_entity_poly.pdbx_strand_id
1 'polypeptide(L)'
;MSQLSKTLANIADKLLIAFFFVNLFFIVYVIDVEQLIIKDPNNFKQPIWPTAGLARVIHSYGRKQDPLLMARPIWFKVTVWMDVLYFGPFYAIALYAFIKKKNWIRNYVIIWASMILVNLIVTVAE
;
A
#
# COMPACT_ATOMS: atom_id res chain seq x y z
N MET A 1 13.12 7.97 30.75
CA MET A 1 11.93 7.71 29.90
C MET A 1 10.85 7.08 30.78
N SER A 2 9.72 7.77 30.99
CA SER A 2 8.66 7.33 31.90
C SER A 2 8.01 6.01 31.43
N GLN A 3 7.39 5.27 32.35
CA GLN A 3 6.69 4.02 32.04
C GLN A 3 5.61 4.21 30.97
N LEU A 4 4.92 5.35 31.00
CA LEU A 4 3.95 5.77 29.98
C LEU A 4 4.57 5.83 28.57
N SER A 5 5.76 6.42 28.45
CA SER A 5 6.45 6.58 27.16
C SER A 5 6.84 5.24 26.52
N LYS A 6 7.23 4.25 27.33
CA LYS A 6 7.54 2.90 26.84
C LYS A 6 6.27 2.17 26.34
N THR A 7 5.15 2.34 27.03
CA THR A 7 3.87 1.73 26.63
C THR A 7 3.39 2.32 25.30
N LEU A 8 3.46 3.64 25.14
CA LEU A 8 3.07 4.32 23.91
C LEU A 8 3.93 3.87 22.71
N ALA A 9 5.25 3.76 22.89
CA ALA A 9 6.15 3.27 21.85
C ALA A 9 5.80 1.84 21.42
N ASN A 10 5.49 0.95 22.36
CA ASN A 10 5.09 -0.43 22.05
C ASN A 10 3.77 -0.50 21.28
N ILE A 11 2.81 0.38 21.58
CA ILE A 11 1.54 0.45 20.85
C ILE A 11 1.79 0.96 19.43
N ALA A 12 2.55 2.05 19.28
CA ALA A 12 2.90 2.60 17.98
C ALA A 12 3.60 1.58 17.09
N ASP A 13 4.55 0.81 17.63
CA ASP A 13 5.24 -0.24 16.88
C ASP A 13 4.29 -1.33 16.38
N LYS A 14 3.32 -1.75 17.21
CA LYS A 14 2.31 -2.74 16.80
C LYS A 14 1.41 -2.20 15.70
N LEU A 15 1.00 -0.93 15.79
CA LEU A 15 0.19 -0.28 14.76
C LEU A 15 0.95 -0.17 13.44
N LEU A 16 2.23 0.20 13.49
CA LEU A 16 3.09 0.26 12.30
C LEU A 16 3.30 -1.12 11.68
N ILE A 17 3.50 -2.17 12.49
CA ILE A 17 3.58 -3.55 11.99
C ILE A 17 2.29 -3.94 11.27
N ALA A 18 1.13 -3.70 11.89
CA ALA A 18 -0.16 -4.00 11.27
C ALA A 18 -0.36 -3.21 9.97
N PHE A 19 -0.01 -1.92 9.99
CA PHE A 19 -0.09 -1.04 8.82
C PHE A 19 0.78 -1.55 7.66
N PHE A 20 2.07 -1.83 7.90
CA PHE A 20 2.97 -2.31 6.85
C PHE A 20 2.58 -3.70 6.36
N PHE A 21 2.09 -4.57 7.24
CA PHE A 21 1.60 -5.88 6.85
C PHE A 21 0.40 -5.77 5.88
N VAL A 22 -0.62 -4.99 6.25
CA VAL A 22 -1.79 -4.80 5.38
C VAL A 22 -1.40 -4.13 4.07
N ASN A 23 -0.58 -3.09 4.10
CA ASN A 23 -0.17 -2.39 2.88
C ASN A 23 0.65 -3.30 1.96
N LEU A 24 1.58 -4.09 2.50
CA LEU A 24 2.38 -5.02 1.71
C LEU A 24 1.49 -6.09 1.06
N PHE A 25 0.76 -6.86 1.87
CA PHE A 25 0.09 -8.06 1.38
C PHE A 25 -1.25 -7.79 0.71
N PHE A 26 -1.97 -6.73 1.11
CA PHE A 26 -3.29 -6.45 0.59
C PHE A 26 -3.29 -5.28 -0.40
N ILE A 27 -2.66 -4.14 -0.07
CA ILE A 27 -2.70 -3.00 -0.99
C ILE A 27 -1.76 -3.26 -2.17
N VAL A 28 -0.45 -3.35 -1.93
CA VAL A 28 0.55 -3.44 -2.99
C VAL A 28 0.41 -4.74 -3.78
N TYR A 29 0.49 -5.88 -3.10
CA TYR A 29 0.56 -7.15 -3.81
C TYR A 29 -0.79 -7.71 -4.27
N VAL A 30 -1.94 -7.17 -3.85
CA VAL A 30 -3.25 -7.59 -4.39
C VAL A 30 -3.84 -6.51 -5.29
N ILE A 31 -4.01 -5.28 -4.78
CA ILE A 31 -4.68 -4.20 -5.52
C ILE A 31 -3.74 -3.64 -6.59
N ASP A 32 -2.55 -3.16 -6.22
CA ASP A 32 -1.68 -2.47 -7.19
C ASP A 32 -1.15 -3.43 -8.27
N VAL A 33 -0.78 -4.65 -7.89
CA VAL A 33 -0.39 -5.68 -8.86
C VAL A 33 -1.53 -6.04 -9.81
N GLU A 34 -2.79 -6.03 -9.37
CA GLU A 34 -3.93 -6.22 -10.28
C GLU A 34 -3.98 -5.15 -11.36
N GLN A 35 -3.78 -3.89 -10.97
CA GLN A 35 -3.77 -2.74 -11.88
C GLN A 35 -2.65 -2.81 -12.92
N LEU A 36 -1.55 -3.50 -12.60
CA LEU A 36 -0.43 -3.74 -13.51
C LEU A 36 -0.66 -4.95 -14.43
N ILE A 37 -1.24 -6.03 -13.92
CA ILE A 37 -1.47 -7.28 -14.67
C ILE A 37 -2.66 -7.11 -15.63
N ILE A 38 -3.77 -6.60 -15.12
CA ILE A 38 -4.98 -6.36 -15.89
C ILE A 38 -4.81 -4.97 -16.49
N LYS A 39 -4.70 -4.84 -17.82
CA LYS A 39 -4.56 -3.51 -18.46
C LYS A 39 -5.89 -2.81 -18.63
N ASP A 40 -6.90 -3.54 -19.09
CA ASP A 40 -8.27 -3.07 -19.27
C ASP A 40 -9.20 -3.84 -18.32
N PRO A 41 -9.78 -3.20 -17.30
CA PRO A 41 -10.65 -3.87 -16.33
C PRO A 41 -12.03 -4.25 -16.92
N ASN A 42 -12.40 -3.76 -18.10
CA ASN A 42 -13.64 -4.13 -18.79
C ASN A 42 -13.44 -5.28 -19.78
N ASN A 43 -12.21 -5.53 -20.23
CA ASN A 43 -11.90 -6.59 -21.19
C ASN A 43 -10.54 -7.25 -20.88
N PHE A 44 -10.57 -8.28 -20.04
CA PHE A 44 -9.36 -9.03 -19.66
C PHE A 44 -9.61 -10.51 -19.53
N LYS A 45 -8.55 -11.29 -19.74
CA LYS A 45 -8.50 -12.70 -19.36
C LYS A 45 -8.10 -12.80 -17.89
N GLN A 46 -8.87 -13.53 -17.10
CA GLN A 46 -8.60 -13.69 -15.67
C GLN A 46 -7.19 -14.23 -15.42
N PRO A 47 -6.31 -13.45 -14.75
CA PRO A 47 -4.99 -13.94 -14.36
C PRO A 47 -5.07 -14.90 -13.17
N ILE A 48 -3.96 -15.61 -12.91
CA ILE A 48 -3.79 -16.45 -11.71
C ILE A 48 -3.89 -15.59 -10.45
N TRP A 49 -3.40 -14.36 -10.53
CA TRP A 49 -3.39 -13.40 -9.44
C TRP A 49 -3.76 -11.98 -9.91
N PRO A 50 -4.61 -11.24 -9.17
CA PRO A 50 -5.41 -11.72 -8.04
C PRO A 50 -6.46 -12.74 -8.48
N THR A 51 -7.01 -13.52 -7.53
CA THR A 51 -8.07 -14.48 -7.84
C THR A 51 -9.32 -13.79 -8.39
N ALA A 52 -10.16 -14.51 -9.13
CA ALA A 52 -11.37 -13.94 -9.75
C ALA A 52 -12.33 -13.28 -8.73
N GLY A 53 -12.41 -13.84 -7.53
CA GLY A 53 -13.18 -13.26 -6.43
C GLY A 53 -12.65 -11.90 -5.98
N LEU A 54 -11.33 -11.82 -5.77
CA LEU A 54 -10.66 -10.57 -5.38
C LEU A 54 -10.76 -9.50 -6.47
N ALA A 55 -10.48 -9.87 -7.73
CA ALA A 55 -10.62 -8.96 -8.87
C ALA A 55 -12.03 -8.37 -8.95
N ARG A 56 -13.07 -9.19 -8.72
CA ARG A 56 -14.47 -8.73 -8.72
C ARG A 56 -14.75 -7.75 -7.58
N VAL A 57 -14.21 -7.97 -6.39
CA VAL A 57 -14.35 -7.04 -5.26
C VAL A 57 -13.66 -5.72 -5.58
N ILE A 58 -12.43 -5.75 -6.10
CA ILE A 58 -11.65 -4.57 -6.50
C ILE A 58 -12.42 -3.78 -7.56
N HIS A 59 -12.89 -4.43 -8.62
CA HIS A 59 -13.64 -3.73 -9.67
C HIS A 59 -15.01 -3.24 -9.20
N SER A 60 -15.68 -3.97 -8.30
CA SER A 60 -16.92 -3.48 -7.69
C SER A 60 -16.69 -2.27 -6.80
N TYR A 61 -15.55 -2.21 -6.11
CA TYR A 61 -15.17 -1.06 -5.31
C TYR A 61 -14.83 0.14 -6.21
N GLY A 62 -13.97 -0.06 -7.20
CA GLY A 62 -13.57 1.00 -8.14
C GLY A 62 -14.76 1.61 -8.89
N ARG A 63 -15.74 0.79 -9.32
CA ARG A 63 -16.95 1.33 -9.96
C ARG A 63 -17.85 2.16 -9.04
N LYS A 64 -17.79 1.97 -7.71
CA LYS A 64 -18.71 2.60 -6.75
C LYS A 64 -18.08 3.75 -5.97
N GLN A 65 -16.82 3.61 -5.61
CA GLN A 65 -16.16 4.48 -4.62
C GLN A 65 -14.92 5.15 -5.19
N ASP A 66 -14.20 4.47 -6.08
CA ASP A 66 -12.94 4.97 -6.64
C ASP A 66 -12.90 4.80 -8.17
N PRO A 67 -13.55 5.71 -8.92
CA PRO A 67 -13.56 5.65 -10.38
C PRO A 67 -12.17 5.75 -11.00
N LEU A 68 -11.20 6.36 -10.30
CA LEU A 68 -9.82 6.50 -10.76
C LEU A 68 -9.16 5.14 -10.94
N LEU A 69 -9.46 4.20 -10.04
CA LEU A 69 -9.01 2.80 -10.08
C LEU A 69 -9.51 2.05 -11.35
N MET A 70 -10.61 2.48 -11.95
CA MET A 70 -11.14 1.91 -13.20
C MET A 70 -10.65 2.67 -14.43
N ALA A 71 -10.53 4.00 -14.34
CA ALA A 71 -10.07 4.84 -15.45
C ALA A 71 -8.57 4.66 -15.76
N ARG A 72 -7.76 4.43 -14.71
CA ARG A 72 -6.32 4.15 -14.79
C ARG A 72 -5.55 5.12 -15.71
N PRO A 73 -5.61 6.45 -15.45
CA PRO A 73 -4.83 7.42 -16.21
C PRO A 73 -3.33 7.16 -16.06
N ILE A 74 -2.52 7.70 -16.98
CA ILE A 74 -1.08 7.41 -17.05
C ILE A 74 -0.36 7.79 -15.75
N TRP A 75 -0.69 8.94 -15.16
CA TRP A 75 -0.08 9.37 -13.90
C TRP A 75 -0.39 8.41 -12.75
N PHE A 76 -1.62 7.90 -12.66
CA PHE A 76 -2.03 6.93 -11.63
C PHE A 76 -1.33 5.58 -11.84
N LYS A 77 -1.14 5.15 -13.09
CA LYS A 77 -0.32 3.95 -13.36
C LYS A 77 1.12 4.15 -12.89
N VAL A 78 1.68 5.36 -13.01
CA VAL A 78 3.02 5.67 -12.51
C VAL A 78 3.07 5.60 -10.99
N THR A 79 2.05 6.09 -10.27
CA THR A 79 1.99 5.93 -8.80
C THR A 79 1.89 4.47 -8.40
N VAL A 80 1.05 3.67 -9.05
CA VAL A 80 0.97 2.20 -8.84
C VAL A 80 2.32 1.50 -9.10
N TRP A 81 3.06 1.88 -10.14
CA TRP A 81 4.40 1.35 -10.38
C TRP A 81 5.39 1.72 -9.27
N MET A 82 5.34 2.95 -8.77
CA MET A 82 6.15 3.37 -7.61
C MET A 82 5.75 2.60 -6.35
N ASP A 83 4.46 2.35 -6.14
CA ASP A 83 3.96 1.59 -5.02
C ASP A 83 4.50 0.15 -5.01
N VAL A 84 4.50 -0.51 -6.17
CA VAL A 84 5.03 -1.87 -6.30
C VAL A 84 6.56 -1.93 -6.22
N LEU A 85 7.28 -1.03 -6.91
CA LEU A 85 8.74 -1.10 -7.03
C LEU A 85 9.50 -0.46 -5.87
N TYR A 86 8.93 0.56 -5.24
CA TYR A 86 9.60 1.34 -4.20
C TYR A 86 8.97 1.11 -2.83
N PHE A 87 7.66 1.36 -2.69
CA PHE A 87 7.00 1.23 -1.39
C PHE A 87 6.83 -0.23 -0.94
N GLY A 88 6.55 -1.15 -1.86
CA GLY A 88 6.45 -2.59 -1.57
C GLY A 88 7.71 -3.16 -0.89
N PRO A 89 8.90 -3.05 -1.51
CA PRO A 89 10.15 -3.49 -0.88
C PRO A 89 10.43 -2.75 0.43
N PHE A 90 10.12 -1.46 0.51
CA PHE A 90 10.25 -0.69 1.74
C PHE A 90 9.36 -1.25 2.86
N TYR A 91 8.10 -1.58 2.57
CA TYR A 91 7.17 -2.19 3.54
C TYR A 91 7.68 -3.53 4.05
N ALA A 92 8.25 -4.38 3.19
CA ALA A 92 8.84 -5.65 3.61
C ALA A 92 10.03 -5.43 4.55
N ILE A 93 10.92 -4.50 4.22
CA ILE A 93 12.09 -4.14 5.06
C ILE A 93 11.63 -3.54 6.39
N ALA A 94 10.67 -2.63 6.36
CA ALA A 94 10.13 -1.96 7.54
C ALA A 94 9.44 -2.95 8.48
N LEU A 95 8.57 -3.80 7.93
CA LEU A 95 7.89 -4.86 8.67
C LEU A 95 8.90 -5.77 9.37
N TYR A 96 9.93 -6.24 8.66
CA TYR A 96 11.00 -7.04 9.25
C TYR A 96 11.74 -6.30 10.37
N ALA A 97 12.11 -5.03 10.13
CA ALA A 97 12.85 -4.23 11.09
C ALA A 97 12.06 -3.96 12.38
N PHE A 98 10.76 -3.66 12.29
CA PHE A 98 9.90 -3.46 13.45
C PHE A 98 9.65 -4.76 14.23
N ILE A 99 9.44 -5.89 13.54
CA ILE A 99 9.33 -7.21 14.20
C ILE A 99 10.61 -7.53 14.99
N LYS A 100 11.78 -7.20 14.42
CA LYS A 100 13.09 -7.36 15.08
C LYS A 100 13.47 -6.21 16.02
N LYS A 101 12.56 -5.25 16.27
CA LYS A 101 12.77 -4.07 17.12
C LYS A 101 14.04 -3.27 16.78
N LYS A 102 14.40 -3.19 15.51
CA LYS A 102 15.56 -2.44 15.03
C LYS A 102 15.21 -0.96 14.92
N ASN A 103 15.92 -0.10 15.64
CA ASN A 103 15.59 1.33 15.72
C ASN A 103 16.03 2.16 14.49
N TRP A 104 16.98 1.67 13.67
CA TRP A 104 17.51 2.43 12.54
C TRP A 104 16.45 2.77 11.47
N ILE A 105 15.40 1.95 11.35
CA ILE A 105 14.36 2.14 10.34
C ILE A 105 13.45 3.32 10.63
N ARG A 106 13.37 3.78 11.89
CA ARG A 106 12.40 4.80 12.33
C ARG A 106 12.59 6.12 11.58
N ASN A 107 13.82 6.53 11.34
CA ASN A 107 14.12 7.76 10.60
C ASN A 107 13.64 7.67 9.15
N TYR A 108 13.84 6.51 8.51
CA TYR A 108 13.37 6.26 7.14
C TYR A 108 11.85 6.19 7.05
N VAL A 109 11.18 5.67 8.08
CA VAL A 109 9.71 5.64 8.16
C VAL A 109 9.13 7.05 8.20
N ILE A 110 9.81 8.01 8.83
CA ILE A 110 9.36 9.41 8.84
C ILE A 110 9.43 10.00 7.42
N ILE A 111 10.53 9.74 6.69
CA ILE A 111 10.69 10.18 5.29
C ILE A 111 9.65 9.50 4.39
N TRP A 112 9.45 8.20 4.56
CA TRP A 112 8.43 7.47 3.83
C TRP A 112 7.02 8.03 4.10
N ALA A 113 6.71 8.36 5.36
CA ALA A 113 5.41 8.90 5.74
C ALA A 113 5.12 10.25 5.07
N SER A 114 6.14 11.11 4.90
CA SER A 114 5.96 12.36 4.16
C SER A 114 5.71 12.13 2.67
N MET A 115 6.39 11.15 2.05
CA MET A 115 6.17 10.79 0.65
C MET A 115 4.75 10.26 0.40
N ILE A 116 4.26 9.37 1.27
CA ILE A 116 2.89 8.84 1.18
C ILE A 116 1.86 9.92 1.43
N LEU A 117 2.10 10.86 2.35
CA LEU A 117 1.21 11.99 2.56
C LEU A 117 1.05 12.82 1.29
N VAL A 118 2.14 13.10 0.57
CA VAL A 118 2.08 13.81 -0.71
C VAL A 118 1.33 13.00 -1.76
N ASN A 119 1.61 11.70 -1.90
CA ASN A 119 0.92 10.83 -2.86
C ASN A 119 -0.60 10.77 -2.59
N LEU A 120 -0.98 10.66 -1.32
CA LEU A 120 -2.38 10.66 -0.90
C LEU A 120 -3.08 11.97 -1.23
N ILE A 121 -2.44 13.12 -0.97
CA ILE A 121 -3.01 14.43 -1.28
C ILE A 121 -3.26 14.57 -2.79
N VAL A 122 -2.30 14.14 -3.62
CA VAL A 122 -2.45 14.18 -5.09
C VAL A 122 -3.60 13.29 -5.55
N THR A 123 -3.71 12.08 -4.99
CA THR A 123 -4.74 11.12 -5.41
C THR A 123 -6.14 11.53 -4.97
N VAL A 124 -6.29 12.16 -3.81
CA VAL A 124 -7.59 12.63 -3.28
C VAL A 124 -8.04 13.95 -3.91
N ALA A 125 -7.12 14.74 -4.46
CA ALA A 125 -7.44 16.03 -5.06
C ALA A 125 -8.13 15.92 -6.44
N GLU A 126 -8.09 14.74 -7.07
CA GLU A 126 -8.73 14.41 -8.35
C GLU A 126 -10.08 13.71 -8.13
#